data_AF-A0A1G6HBC1-F1
#
_entry.id   AF-A0A1G6HBC1-F1
#
_cell.length_a   1.000
_cell.length_b   1.000
_cell.length_c   1.000
_cell.angle_alpha   90.00
_cell.angle_beta   90.00
_cell.angle_gamma   90.00
#
_symmetry.space_group_name_H-M   'P 1'
#
loop_
_entity.id
_entity.type
_entity.pdbx_description
1 polymer ?
#
loop_
_entity_poly.entity_id
_entity_poly.type
_entity_poly.pdbx_seq_one_letter_code
_entity_poly.pdbx_strand_id
1 'polypeptide(L)'
;MNNIKKLQELTKISDQDLAEALQVDSNQLATWQGGQVMPSASQIEELCLVFSKVLDQRGNASQTQEHPIHIRLTSDYLFNLGITSSDWISLKWALEGEWAGDQLAVGLFQTGKLIKTVASNAEFIKAFAGYLILQTRGLYDPYIDEKNNNAQYDWRIIRLATDQNYGDLTPLLTSSNPTEM
;
A
#
# COMPACT_ATOMS: atom_id res chain seq x y z
N MET A 1 -12.44 8.34 1.04
CA MET A 1 -12.12 6.99 1.53
C MET A 1 -10.69 7.00 2.08
N ASN A 2 -10.44 6.20 3.10
CA ASN A 2 -9.12 6.04 3.73
C ASN A 2 -8.75 4.55 3.79
N ASN A 3 -7.48 4.26 4.03
CA ASN A 3 -6.96 2.89 4.11
C ASN A 3 -6.94 2.34 5.54
N ILE A 4 -7.63 2.94 6.54
CA ILE A 4 -7.55 2.47 7.94
C ILE A 4 -8.06 1.03 8.05
N LYS A 5 -9.25 0.72 7.49
CA LYS A 5 -9.78 -0.65 7.51
C LYS A 5 -8.91 -1.61 6.71
N LYS A 6 -8.39 -1.16 5.57
CA LYS A 6 -7.51 -1.97 4.72
C LYS A 6 -6.19 -2.30 5.39
N LEU A 7 -5.56 -1.32 6.04
CA LEU A 7 -4.36 -1.50 6.84
C LEU A 7 -4.61 -2.45 8.02
N GLN A 8 -5.77 -2.35 8.66
CA GLN A 8 -6.16 -3.30 9.70
C GLN A 8 -6.30 -4.74 9.17
N GLU A 9 -7.01 -4.92 8.05
CA GLU A 9 -7.16 -6.23 7.39
C GLU A 9 -5.79 -6.80 7.00
N LEU A 10 -4.92 -5.95 6.44
CA LEU A 10 -3.57 -6.30 6.08
C LEU A 10 -2.77 -6.73 7.30
N THR A 11 -2.75 -5.95 8.38
CA THR A 11 -1.98 -6.27 9.59
C THR A 11 -2.59 -7.38 10.43
N LYS A 12 -3.83 -7.79 10.14
CA LYS A 12 -4.59 -8.77 10.91
C LYS A 12 -4.77 -8.38 12.39
N ILE A 13 -4.63 -7.09 12.72
CA ILE A 13 -4.88 -6.58 14.07
C ILE A 13 -6.40 -6.53 14.32
N SER A 14 -6.85 -7.00 15.47
CA SER A 14 -8.29 -6.97 15.79
C SER A 14 -8.79 -5.54 16.02
N ASP A 15 -10.10 -5.32 15.92
CA ASP A 15 -10.70 -4.01 16.26
C ASP A 15 -10.42 -3.64 17.73
N GLN A 16 -10.43 -4.64 18.62
CA GLN A 16 -10.14 -4.45 20.03
C GLN A 16 -8.69 -4.02 20.25
N ASP A 17 -7.71 -4.77 19.72
CA ASP A 17 -6.29 -4.47 19.91
C ASP A 17 -5.91 -3.11 19.30
N LEU A 18 -6.51 -2.77 18.15
CA LEU A 18 -6.30 -1.47 17.52
C LEU A 18 -6.89 -0.33 18.34
N ALA A 19 -8.11 -0.48 18.86
CA ALA A 19 -8.74 0.51 19.72
C ALA A 19 -7.96 0.72 21.03
N GLU A 20 -7.50 -0.37 21.65
CA GLU A 20 -6.65 -0.34 22.85
C GLU A 20 -5.31 0.35 22.58
N ALA A 21 -4.63 0.03 21.48
CA ALA A 21 -3.37 0.66 21.10
C ALA A 21 -3.52 2.18 20.87
N LEU A 22 -4.65 2.59 20.28
CA LEU A 22 -4.98 3.99 20.01
C LEU A 22 -5.60 4.71 21.21
N GLN A 23 -5.94 4.00 22.29
CA GLN A 23 -6.67 4.50 23.45
C GLN A 23 -8.00 5.19 23.08
N VAL A 24 -8.73 4.59 22.15
CA VAL A 24 -10.04 5.08 21.66
C VAL A 24 -11.11 4.04 21.93
N ASP A 25 -12.38 4.44 21.97
CA ASP A 25 -13.47 3.49 22.01
C ASP A 25 -13.77 2.89 20.62
N SER A 26 -14.48 1.76 20.62
CA SER A 26 -14.83 1.03 19.39
C SER A 26 -15.70 1.82 18.43
N ASN A 27 -16.57 2.72 18.93
CA ASN A 27 -17.43 3.54 18.09
C ASN A 27 -16.58 4.60 17.36
N GLN A 28 -15.65 5.23 18.08
CA GLN A 28 -14.72 6.19 17.49
C GLN A 28 -13.87 5.54 16.40
N LEU A 29 -13.28 4.37 16.69
CA LEU A 29 -12.51 3.62 15.69
C LEU A 29 -13.37 3.27 14.46
N ALA A 30 -14.61 2.82 14.64
CA ALA A 30 -15.51 2.51 13.54
C ALA A 30 -15.83 3.74 12.67
N THR A 31 -16.01 4.92 13.27
CA THR A 31 -16.24 6.18 12.51
C THR A 31 -15.00 6.63 11.71
N TRP A 32 -13.80 6.28 12.17
CA TRP A 32 -12.58 6.53 11.40
C TRP A 32 -12.43 5.55 10.26
N GLN A 33 -12.61 4.25 10.52
CA GLN A 33 -12.54 3.20 9.52
C GLN A 33 -13.53 3.40 8.37
N GLY A 34 -14.75 3.87 8.66
CA GLY A 34 -15.75 4.18 7.64
C GLY A 34 -15.60 5.57 7.01
N GLY A 35 -14.63 6.38 7.47
CA GLY A 35 -14.37 7.72 6.95
C GLY A 35 -15.44 8.76 7.28
N GLN A 36 -16.30 8.51 8.27
CA GLN A 36 -17.31 9.47 8.73
C GLN A 36 -16.70 10.61 9.54
N VAL A 37 -15.64 10.31 10.31
CA VAL A 37 -14.90 11.28 11.12
C VAL A 37 -13.42 11.20 10.77
N MET A 38 -12.81 12.36 10.58
CA MET A 38 -11.36 12.45 10.38
C MET A 38 -10.64 12.42 11.73
N PRO A 39 -9.65 11.54 11.95
CA PRO A 39 -8.83 11.59 13.15
C PRO A 39 -8.01 12.89 13.20
N SER A 40 -7.61 13.32 14.39
CA SER A 40 -6.69 14.46 14.55
C SER A 40 -5.29 14.12 14.00
N ALA A 41 -4.46 15.15 13.78
CA ALA A 41 -3.07 14.95 13.34
C ALA A 41 -2.28 13.98 14.24
N SER A 42 -2.45 14.07 15.57
CA SER A 42 -1.81 13.15 16.51
C SER A 42 -2.36 11.72 16.41
N GLN A 43 -3.66 11.56 16.17
CA GLN A 43 -4.28 10.24 15.99
C GLN A 43 -3.87 9.59 14.67
N ILE A 44 -3.68 10.40 13.63
CA ILE A 44 -3.13 9.96 12.33
C ILE A 44 -1.69 9.47 12.52
N GLU A 45 -0.88 10.22 13.27
CA GLU A 45 0.48 9.82 13.57
C GLU A 45 0.53 8.47 14.30
N GLU A 46 -0.34 8.30 15.32
CA GLU A 46 -0.42 7.07 16.09
C GLU A 46 -0.91 5.89 15.25
N LEU A 47 -1.91 6.09 14.38
CA LEU A 47 -2.35 5.07 13.40
C LEU A 47 -1.19 4.61 12.52
N CYS A 48 -0.42 5.55 11.98
CA CYS A 48 0.77 5.23 11.19
C CYS A 48 1.80 4.45 12.01
N LEU A 49 2.05 4.83 13.28
CA LEU A 49 2.97 4.11 14.17
C LEU A 49 2.52 2.67 14.44
N VAL A 50 1.26 2.49 14.86
CA VAL A 50 0.70 1.17 15.18
C VAL A 50 0.77 0.25 13.97
N PHE A 51 0.29 0.69 12.80
CA PHE A 51 0.33 -0.14 11.60
C PHE A 51 1.76 -0.44 11.14
N SER A 52 2.66 0.54 11.19
CA SER A 52 4.08 0.32 10.86
C SER A 52 4.70 -0.76 11.75
N LYS A 53 4.45 -0.69 13.05
CA LYS A 53 4.96 -1.66 14.01
C LYS A 53 4.47 -3.08 13.73
N VAL A 54 3.18 -3.25 13.42
CA VAL A 54 2.63 -4.60 13.14
C VAL A 54 3.12 -5.14 11.81
N LEU A 55 3.20 -4.31 10.76
CA LEU A 55 3.81 -4.71 9.48
C LEU A 55 5.28 -5.10 9.66
N ASP A 56 6.03 -4.32 10.45
CA ASP A 56 7.43 -4.61 10.73
C ASP A 56 7.61 -5.92 11.49
N GLN A 57 6.79 -6.18 12.50
CA GLN A 57 6.77 -7.46 13.22
C GLN A 57 6.50 -8.65 12.30
N ARG A 58 5.57 -8.50 11.34
CA ARG A 58 5.29 -9.55 10.34
C ARG A 58 6.47 -9.80 9.41
N GLY A 59 7.10 -8.74 8.93
CA GLY A 59 8.32 -8.85 8.13
C GLY A 59 9.43 -9.54 8.91
N ASN A 60 9.71 -9.11 10.14
CA ASN A 60 10.72 -9.73 11.01
C ASN A 60 10.46 -11.22 11.30
N ALA A 61 9.20 -11.64 11.32
CA ALA A 61 8.84 -13.04 11.55
C ALA A 61 9.01 -13.94 10.31
N SER A 62 9.09 -13.36 9.11
CA SER A 62 9.02 -14.11 7.84
C SER A 62 10.22 -13.88 6.92
N GLN A 63 10.88 -12.74 7.01
CA GLN A 63 12.03 -12.37 6.19
C GLN A 63 13.32 -13.02 6.69
N THR A 64 14.19 -13.36 5.75
CA THR A 64 15.54 -13.89 6.03
C THR A 64 16.64 -12.88 5.74
N GLN A 65 16.30 -11.75 5.10
CA GLN A 65 17.22 -10.67 4.77
C GLN A 65 17.46 -9.74 5.97
N GLU A 66 18.44 -8.85 5.85
CA GLU A 66 18.70 -7.84 6.87
C GLU A 66 17.52 -6.86 6.99
N HIS A 67 17.15 -6.56 8.24
CA HIS A 67 16.06 -5.66 8.56
C HIS A 67 16.36 -4.21 8.13
N PRO A 68 15.43 -3.50 7.47
CA PRO A 68 15.62 -2.10 7.12
C PRO A 68 15.42 -1.20 8.34
N ILE A 69 16.40 -0.34 8.60
CA ILE A 69 16.62 0.33 9.90
C ILE A 69 15.45 1.26 10.33
N HIS A 70 14.66 1.82 9.41
CA HIS A 70 13.59 2.80 9.70
C HIS A 70 12.41 2.76 8.71
N ILE A 71 11.59 1.71 8.74
CA ILE A 71 10.39 1.63 7.89
C ILE A 71 9.16 2.21 8.60
N ARG A 72 8.40 3.08 7.91
CA ARG A 72 7.18 3.68 8.46
C ARG A 72 6.17 3.96 7.36
N LEU A 73 4.91 3.66 7.64
CA LEU A 73 3.80 4.12 6.82
C LEU A 73 3.57 5.61 6.99
N THR A 74 3.17 6.26 5.92
CA THR A 74 2.89 7.69 5.86
C THR A 74 1.39 7.97 5.95
N SER A 75 1.06 9.21 6.29
CA SER A 75 -0.32 9.70 6.25
C SER A 75 -0.91 9.64 4.84
N ASP A 76 -0.07 9.78 3.80
CA ASP A 76 -0.50 9.75 2.42
C ASP A 76 -1.11 8.40 2.06
N TYR A 77 -0.45 7.30 2.48
CA TYR A 77 -1.02 5.98 2.28
C TYR A 77 -2.24 5.75 3.18
N LEU A 78 -2.23 6.24 4.43
CA LEU A 78 -3.40 6.16 5.32
C LEU A 78 -4.64 6.82 4.69
N PHE A 79 -4.48 7.95 4.00
CA PHE A 79 -5.54 8.66 3.29
C PHE A 79 -5.76 8.19 1.86
N ASN A 80 -5.10 7.10 1.47
CA ASN A 80 -5.17 6.53 0.13
C ASN A 80 -4.78 7.56 -0.94
N LEU A 81 -3.93 8.55 -0.65
CA LEU A 81 -3.48 9.57 -1.61
C LEU A 81 -2.38 9.01 -2.52
N GLY A 82 -1.42 8.32 -1.91
CA GLY A 82 -0.28 7.76 -2.61
C GLY A 82 0.47 6.74 -1.76
N ILE A 83 1.37 6.01 -2.41
CA ILE A 83 2.36 5.13 -1.77
C ILE A 83 3.72 5.80 -1.92
N THR A 84 4.32 6.20 -0.81
CA THR A 84 5.69 6.73 -0.80
C THR A 84 6.71 5.59 -0.86
N SER A 85 7.99 5.90 -1.11
CA SER A 85 9.08 4.92 -0.98
C SER A 85 9.11 4.24 0.39
N SER A 86 8.77 4.96 1.46
CA SER A 86 8.74 4.37 2.82
C SER A 86 7.59 3.37 2.95
N ASP A 87 6.40 3.72 2.46
CA ASP A 87 5.25 2.81 2.42
C ASP A 87 5.55 1.57 1.60
N TRP A 88 6.16 1.76 0.43
CA TRP A 88 6.57 0.69 -0.48
C TRP A 88 7.52 -0.30 0.21
N ILE A 89 8.55 0.21 0.88
CA ILE A 89 9.50 -0.63 1.63
C ILE A 89 8.79 -1.35 2.77
N SER A 90 7.92 -0.68 3.53
CA SER A 90 7.13 -1.31 4.61
C SER A 90 6.25 -2.45 4.11
N LEU A 91 5.53 -2.24 3.00
CA LEU A 91 4.66 -3.25 2.41
C LEU A 91 5.48 -4.43 1.86
N LYS A 92 6.58 -4.19 1.15
CA LYS A 92 7.49 -5.25 0.68
C LYS A 92 8.04 -6.07 1.84
N TRP A 93 8.54 -5.39 2.87
CA TRP A 93 9.11 -6.05 4.04
C TRP A 93 8.11 -6.99 4.71
N ALA A 94 6.87 -6.52 4.92
CA ALA A 94 5.83 -7.30 5.58
C ALA A 94 5.26 -8.44 4.72
N LEU A 95 5.19 -8.27 3.40
CA LEU A 95 4.47 -9.20 2.52
C LEU A 95 5.37 -10.24 1.85
N GLU A 96 6.55 -9.85 1.37
CA GLU A 96 7.39 -10.75 0.56
C GLU A 96 7.98 -11.90 1.37
N GLY A 97 8.23 -11.72 2.67
CA GLY A 97 8.69 -12.82 3.54
C GLY A 97 7.67 -13.95 3.65
N GLU A 98 6.38 -13.66 3.48
CA GLU A 98 5.31 -14.65 3.48
C GLU A 98 5.10 -15.29 2.10
N TRP A 99 5.72 -14.76 1.04
CA TRP A 99 5.55 -15.20 -0.32
C TRP A 99 6.83 -15.89 -0.79
N ALA A 100 6.77 -17.19 -1.07
CA ALA A 100 7.93 -18.03 -1.38
C ALA A 100 8.70 -17.61 -2.66
N GLY A 101 9.40 -16.48 -2.62
CA GLY A 101 10.13 -15.87 -3.72
C GLY A 101 9.35 -14.83 -4.55
N ASP A 102 8.03 -14.68 -4.36
CA ASP A 102 7.26 -13.70 -5.13
C ASP A 102 7.52 -12.27 -4.63
N GLN A 103 7.35 -11.31 -5.54
CA GLN A 103 7.63 -9.91 -5.26
C GLN A 103 6.35 -9.06 -5.31
N LEU A 104 6.26 -8.07 -4.43
CA LEU A 104 5.35 -6.95 -4.61
C LEU A 104 5.90 -6.07 -5.74
N ALA A 105 5.07 -5.83 -6.74
CA ALA A 105 5.42 -5.03 -7.91
C ALA A 105 4.28 -4.10 -8.31
N VAL A 106 4.60 -3.03 -9.03
CA VAL A 106 3.62 -2.29 -9.82
C VAL A 106 3.68 -2.82 -11.25
N GLY A 107 2.58 -3.41 -11.73
CA GLY A 107 2.40 -3.80 -13.11
C GLY A 107 1.83 -2.65 -13.93
N LEU A 108 2.42 -2.38 -15.09
CA LEU A 108 1.94 -1.40 -16.08
C LEU A 108 1.34 -2.13 -17.27
N PHE A 109 0.08 -1.83 -17.55
CA PHE A 109 -0.76 -2.51 -18.51
C PHE A 109 -1.12 -1.59 -19.66
N GLN A 110 -1.19 -2.16 -20.85
CA GLN A 110 -1.70 -1.50 -22.03
C GLN A 110 -2.66 -2.46 -22.73
N THR A 111 -3.90 -2.03 -22.98
CA THR A 111 -4.95 -2.86 -23.58
C THR A 111 -5.16 -4.20 -22.84
N GLY A 112 -5.11 -4.15 -21.50
CA GLY A 112 -5.28 -5.31 -20.62
C GLY A 112 -4.08 -6.28 -20.55
N LYS A 113 -2.98 -5.99 -21.26
CA LYS A 113 -1.76 -6.81 -21.22
C LYS A 113 -0.70 -6.17 -20.35
N LEU A 114 -0.05 -6.95 -19.49
CA LEU A 114 1.12 -6.52 -18.73
C LEU A 114 2.28 -6.25 -19.69
N ILE A 115 2.80 -5.02 -19.68
CA ILE A 115 3.90 -4.58 -20.55
C ILE A 115 5.20 -4.41 -19.76
N LYS A 116 5.10 -3.97 -18.49
CA LYS A 116 6.26 -3.67 -17.65
C LYS A 116 5.93 -3.89 -16.18
N THR A 117 6.93 -4.31 -15.41
CA THR A 117 6.87 -4.42 -13.96
C THR A 117 7.87 -3.46 -13.31
N VAL A 118 7.52 -2.99 -12.11
CA VAL A 118 8.37 -2.18 -11.24
C VAL A 118 8.40 -2.90 -9.90
N ALA A 119 9.44 -3.70 -9.66
CA ALA A 119 9.50 -4.60 -8.51
C ALA A 119 10.48 -4.11 -7.43
N SER A 120 11.62 -3.57 -7.83
CA SER A 120 12.66 -3.13 -6.88
C SER A 120 12.43 -1.69 -6.39
N ASN A 121 13.01 -1.35 -5.23
CA ASN A 121 12.97 0.01 -4.68
C ASN A 121 13.61 1.03 -5.63
N ALA A 122 14.69 0.64 -6.32
CA ALA A 122 15.37 1.49 -7.29
C ALA A 122 14.49 1.77 -8.52
N GLU A 123 13.78 0.75 -9.01
CA GLU A 123 12.82 0.93 -10.11
C GLU A 123 11.63 1.79 -9.69
N PHE A 124 11.13 1.62 -8.46
CA PHE A 124 10.04 2.43 -7.92
C PHE A 124 10.41 3.91 -7.88
N ILE A 125 11.61 4.24 -7.38
CA ILE A 125 12.14 5.61 -7.40
C ILE A 125 12.28 6.12 -8.84
N LYS A 126 12.81 5.29 -9.76
CA LYS A 126 13.01 5.69 -11.15
C LYS A 126 11.72 5.92 -11.91
N ALA A 127 10.69 5.11 -11.67
CA ALA A 127 9.41 5.15 -12.37
C ALA A 127 8.47 6.22 -11.80
N PHE A 128 8.40 6.34 -10.47
CA PHE A 128 7.40 7.16 -9.79
C PHE A 128 8.00 8.31 -8.97
N ALA A 129 9.29 8.59 -9.13
CA ALA A 129 10.03 9.54 -8.27
C ALA A 129 9.90 9.22 -6.76
N GLY A 130 9.61 7.96 -6.42
CA GLY A 130 9.37 7.52 -5.05
C GLY A 130 7.96 7.79 -4.52
N TYR A 131 7.01 8.13 -5.39
CA TYR A 131 5.62 8.40 -5.04
C TYR A 131 4.63 7.89 -6.10
N LEU A 132 3.95 6.78 -5.83
CA LEU A 132 2.85 6.31 -6.67
C LEU A 132 1.55 6.97 -6.23
N ILE A 133 0.96 7.82 -7.08
CA ILE A 133 -0.35 8.42 -6.83
C ILE A 133 -1.42 7.31 -6.93
N LEU A 134 -2.21 7.15 -5.86
CA LEU A 134 -3.29 6.16 -5.84
C LEU A 134 -4.60 6.73 -6.35
N GLN A 135 -4.94 7.97 -6.01
CA GLN A 135 -6.17 8.59 -6.50
C GLN A 135 -6.03 10.09 -6.57
N THR A 136 -6.55 10.65 -7.65
CA THR A 136 -6.78 12.10 -7.77
C THR A 136 -8.27 12.30 -7.95
N ARG A 137 -8.88 13.09 -7.06
CA ARG A 137 -10.33 13.39 -7.11
C ARG A 137 -11.22 12.12 -7.13
N GLY A 138 -10.74 11.03 -6.53
CA GLY A 138 -11.48 9.77 -6.43
C GLY A 138 -11.37 8.86 -7.66
N LEU A 139 -10.49 9.17 -8.62
CA LEU A 139 -10.19 8.32 -9.77
C LEU A 139 -8.72 7.91 -9.78
N TYR A 140 -8.45 6.70 -10.28
CA TYR A 140 -7.09 6.25 -10.58
C TYR A 140 -6.56 7.03 -11.78
N ASP A 141 -5.47 7.78 -11.58
CA ASP A 141 -4.80 8.43 -12.70
C ASP A 141 -3.95 7.40 -13.46
N PRO A 142 -3.99 7.41 -14.80
CA PRO A 142 -3.10 6.58 -15.59
C PRO A 142 -1.64 7.01 -15.36
N TYR A 143 -0.72 6.04 -15.42
CA TYR A 143 0.71 6.36 -15.43
C TYR A 143 1.11 6.90 -16.80
N ILE A 144 1.70 8.10 -16.82
CA ILE A 144 2.17 8.76 -18.05
C ILE A 144 3.69 8.63 -18.13
N ASP A 145 4.18 7.88 -19.12
CA ASP A 145 5.61 7.78 -19.40
C ASP A 145 6.04 8.91 -20.34
N GLU A 146 6.42 10.04 -19.73
CA GLU A 146 6.86 11.24 -20.46
C GLU A 146 8.12 10.99 -21.33
N LYS A 147 8.91 9.95 -21.01
CA LYS A 147 10.11 9.60 -21.78
C LYS A 147 9.78 8.81 -23.04
N ASN A 148 8.61 8.20 -23.10
CA ASN A 148 8.15 7.37 -24.20
C ASN A 148 6.92 7.99 -24.88
N ASN A 149 7.06 9.24 -25.35
CA ASN A 149 6.00 9.97 -26.08
C ASN A 149 4.68 10.08 -25.31
N ASN A 150 4.74 10.29 -23.98
CA ASN A 150 3.57 10.34 -23.10
C ASN A 150 2.68 9.09 -23.20
N ALA A 151 3.29 7.92 -23.40
CA ALA A 151 2.55 6.66 -23.38
C ALA A 151 1.81 6.50 -22.04
N GLN A 152 0.53 6.14 -22.11
CA GLN A 152 -0.31 5.97 -20.93
C GLN A 152 -0.48 4.49 -20.62
N TYR A 153 -0.36 4.16 -19.35
CA TYR A 153 -0.51 2.81 -18.83
C TYR A 153 -1.51 2.79 -17.68
N ASP A 154 -2.35 1.76 -17.67
CA ASP A 154 -3.06 1.38 -16.46
C ASP A 154 -2.06 0.75 -15.51
N TRP A 155 -2.07 1.13 -14.24
CA TRP A 155 -1.21 0.48 -13.25
C TRP A 155 -2.04 -0.37 -12.29
N ARG A 156 -1.43 -1.45 -11.80
CA ARG A 156 -1.95 -2.31 -10.75
C ARG A 156 -0.84 -2.65 -9.79
N ILE A 157 -1.16 -2.77 -8.50
CA ILE A 157 -0.24 -3.38 -7.54
C ILE A 157 -0.45 -4.89 -7.60
N ILE A 158 0.61 -5.64 -7.85
CA ILE A 158 0.54 -7.08 -8.10
C ILE A 158 1.48 -7.84 -7.19
N ARG A 159 1.12 -9.10 -6.90
CA ARG A 159 2.04 -10.14 -6.45
C ARG A 159 2.60 -10.82 -7.68
N LEU A 160 3.89 -10.64 -7.94
CA LEU A 160 4.60 -11.11 -9.13
C LEU A 160 5.41 -12.35 -8.79
N ALA A 161 5.01 -13.51 -9.32
CA ALA A 161 5.83 -14.72 -9.31
C ALA A 161 6.73 -14.77 -10.56
N THR A 162 6.14 -14.50 -11.73
CA THR A 162 6.83 -14.29 -13.02
C THR A 162 6.03 -13.31 -13.88
N ASP A 163 6.60 -12.81 -14.98
CA ASP A 163 5.87 -11.92 -15.92
C ASP A 163 4.59 -12.53 -16.50
N GLN A 164 4.45 -13.88 -16.46
CA GLN A 164 3.26 -14.60 -16.92
C GLN A 164 2.38 -15.10 -15.78
N ASN A 165 2.82 -14.97 -14.52
CA ASN A 165 2.10 -15.43 -13.34
C ASN A 165 2.13 -14.36 -12.26
N TYR A 166 1.03 -13.62 -12.16
CA TYR A 166 0.83 -12.57 -11.16
C TYR A 166 -0.62 -12.51 -10.70
N GLY A 167 -0.84 -12.00 -9.49
CA GLY A 167 -2.16 -11.72 -8.94
C GLY A 167 -2.34 -10.23 -8.68
N ASP A 168 -3.52 -9.68 -8.98
CA ASP A 168 -3.86 -8.29 -8.67
C ASP A 168 -4.13 -8.13 -7.17
N LEU A 169 -3.31 -7.30 -6.52
CA LEU A 169 -3.43 -6.94 -5.11
C LEU A 169 -3.98 -5.52 -4.90
N THR A 170 -4.27 -4.79 -5.98
CA THR A 170 -4.78 -3.41 -5.90
C THR A 170 -6.02 -3.31 -4.99
N PRO A 171 -7.04 -4.20 -5.06
CA PRO A 171 -8.21 -4.13 -4.18
C PRO A 171 -7.91 -4.43 -2.70
N LEU A 172 -6.79 -5.12 -2.42
CA LEU A 172 -6.35 -5.44 -1.07
C LEU A 172 -5.55 -4.28 -0.46
N LEU A 173 -4.78 -3.57 -1.27
CA LEU A 173 -3.83 -2.52 -0.84
C LEU A 173 -4.38 -1.10 -0.99
N THR A 174 -5.60 -0.94 -1.47
CA THR A 174 -6.22 0.37 -1.64
C THR A 174 -7.66 0.33 -1.17
N SER A 175 -8.18 1.48 -0.76
CA SER A 175 -9.56 1.59 -0.30
C SER A 175 -10.55 1.74 -1.45
N SER A 176 -10.12 1.73 -2.70
CA SER A 176 -10.95 1.93 -3.88
C SER A 176 -11.87 0.74 -4.13
N ASN A 177 -13.16 1.00 -4.39
CA ASN A 177 -14.00 0.00 -5.04
C ASN A 177 -13.46 -0.18 -6.47
N PRO A 178 -13.07 -1.40 -6.88
CA PRO A 178 -12.84 -1.71 -8.29
C PRO A 178 -14.19 -1.75 -9.00
N THR A 179 -14.88 -0.62 -9.07
CA THR A 179 -16.06 -0.49 -9.92
C THR A 179 -15.58 -0.42 -11.36
N GLU A 180 -15.74 -1.56 -12.04
CA GLU A 180 -15.90 -1.73 -13.48
C GLU A 180 -14.84 -1.09 -14.39
N MET A 181 -13.89 -1.92 -14.84
CA MET A 181 -13.40 -1.88 -16.23
C MET A 181 -13.47 -3.27 -16.82
#